data_AF-L9X0W3-F1
#
_entry.id   AF-L9X0W3-F1
#
_cell.length_a   1.000
_cell.length_b   1.000
_cell.length_c   1.000
_cell.angle_alpha   90.00
_cell.angle_beta   90.00
_cell.angle_gamma   90.00
#
_symmetry.space_group_name_H-M   'P 1'
#
loop_
_entity.id
_entity.type
_entity.pdbx_description
1 polymer ?
#
loop_
_entity_poly.entity_id
_entity_poly.type
_entity_poly.pdbx_seq_one_letter_code
_entity_poly.pdbx_strand_id
1 'polypeptide(L)'
;MEFRKPSPFQWIGRNRRLVIFLLSFVVVVAVQTLLYRWGMAELEGRPRSLQDSLNVIVQSLTSTGYGQDAPWTSIGMQALMVVAQFTGIAYIAVAVPQFVVPWAREELTETRVPDAVESAEDHAVIWGYTSLCESLVDDLEAREEQYVIVEDDEQRAETLFEEGRNVVHGTIEDEETLEAVNIENAVAVVVGAKQQENVIGTLLSLAETNPDLEIICLIDDPEQSRYLRFAGATTVISPKHRLGKSLADKAQNVVSTALEDIEDFDVDLEIAEFPVTDDSPLYGQRLDSLDPLERTGATLVGVWLRGEFVTDPSSEAVADESTVLVVAGTEGQLERIEPITRSGGRSATAGPVIIAGHGFVGTTAEGILRKADQQTTVIDTEPGEGVDVVGDATETTTFDEAGIDGAETVILALPDDDDATLATLVAREADDDVEIVVAANDAESASDLYRAGADYVLALPKVAGRMTTLGLYDEDVMTLREQIQLTRTRAPELAGQHPDTDEARERTDSTIVAIKRNGEIVTAFDDDFGLETDDEVLVAGTDRGVSNFKTEFGDGED
;
A
#
# COMPACT_ATOMS: atom_id res chain seq x y z
N MET A 1 5.93 12.00 -16.88
CA MET A 1 7.13 12.35 -16.10
C MET A 1 8.36 11.95 -16.91
N GLU A 2 9.21 12.89 -17.33
CA GLU A 2 10.53 12.57 -17.90
C GLU A 2 11.59 12.62 -16.79
N PHE A 3 12.54 11.69 -16.81
CA PHE A 3 13.56 11.52 -15.77
C PHE A 3 14.94 11.75 -16.34
N ARG A 4 15.77 12.56 -15.66
CA ARG A 4 17.10 12.92 -16.17
C ARG A 4 18.15 11.89 -15.80
N LYS A 5 18.75 11.24 -16.80
CA LYS A 5 20.00 10.47 -16.61
C LYS A 5 21.20 11.42 -16.42
N PRO A 6 22.24 11.04 -15.65
CA PRO A 6 23.35 11.93 -15.31
C PRO A 6 24.09 12.49 -16.55
N SER A 7 24.59 13.73 -16.41
CA SER A 7 25.07 14.53 -17.54
C SER A 7 26.27 13.92 -18.31
N PRO A 8 26.33 14.08 -19.65
CA PRO A 8 27.39 13.51 -20.51
C PRO A 8 28.79 14.13 -20.34
N PHE A 9 28.97 15.10 -19.43
CA PHE A 9 30.24 15.83 -19.27
C PHE A 9 31.38 15.01 -18.65
N GLN A 10 31.08 13.88 -17.99
CA GLN A 10 32.10 12.92 -17.52
C GLN A 10 32.73 12.09 -18.67
N TRP A 11 32.12 12.07 -19.85
CA TRP A 11 32.54 11.23 -20.99
C TRP A 11 33.84 11.74 -21.67
N ILE A 12 34.06 13.05 -21.71
CA ILE A 12 35.18 13.69 -22.44
C ILE A 12 36.55 13.43 -21.75
N GLY A 13 36.58 13.30 -20.42
CA GLY A 13 37.80 13.01 -19.67
C GLY A 13 38.27 11.56 -19.81
N ARG A 14 37.33 10.61 -19.89
CA ARG A 14 37.59 9.16 -19.97
C ARG A 14 38.23 8.76 -21.31
N ASN A 15 37.75 9.34 -22.41
CA ASN A 15 38.29 9.09 -23.74
C ASN A 15 39.76 9.50 -23.89
N ARG A 16 40.18 10.61 -23.25
CA ARG A 16 41.59 11.03 -23.30
C ARG A 16 42.52 10.05 -22.58
N ARG A 17 42.11 9.51 -21.42
CA ARG A 17 42.91 8.53 -20.66
C ARG A 17 43.02 7.21 -21.42
N LEU A 18 41.93 6.75 -22.04
CA LEU A 18 41.91 5.55 -22.87
C LEU A 18 42.84 5.68 -24.08
N VAL A 19 42.79 6.80 -24.80
CA VAL A 19 43.67 7.05 -25.96
C VAL A 19 45.14 7.07 -25.56
N ILE A 20 45.49 7.71 -24.44
CA ILE A 20 46.87 7.73 -23.93
C ILE A 20 47.35 6.32 -23.57
N PHE A 21 46.49 5.53 -22.90
CA PHE A 21 46.80 4.16 -22.51
C PHE A 21 46.99 3.21 -23.71
N LEU A 22 46.12 3.31 -24.71
CA LEU A 22 46.26 2.54 -25.95
C LEU A 22 47.53 2.92 -26.72
N LEU A 23 47.84 4.22 -26.79
CA LEU A 23 49.05 4.70 -27.44
C LEU A 23 50.32 4.23 -26.71
N SER A 24 50.33 4.27 -25.38
CA SER A 24 51.47 3.78 -24.60
C SER A 24 51.68 2.27 -24.79
N PHE A 25 50.59 1.49 -24.87
CA PHE A 25 50.65 0.06 -25.13
C PHE A 25 51.27 -0.25 -26.51
N VAL A 26 50.84 0.45 -27.57
CA VAL A 26 51.39 0.30 -28.92
C VAL A 26 52.89 0.63 -28.95
N VAL A 27 53.31 1.69 -28.27
CA VAL A 27 54.73 2.07 -28.17
C VAL A 27 55.53 0.98 -27.45
N VAL A 28 55.02 0.46 -26.33
CA VAL A 28 55.68 -0.62 -25.57
C VAL A 28 55.82 -1.88 -26.41
N VAL A 29 54.77 -2.29 -27.14
CA VAL A 29 54.82 -3.45 -28.04
C VAL A 29 55.89 -3.25 -29.12
N ALA A 30 55.96 -2.08 -29.73
CA ALA A 30 56.95 -1.77 -30.75
C ALA A 30 58.39 -1.83 -30.19
N VAL A 31 58.62 -1.22 -29.02
CA VAL A 31 59.93 -1.23 -28.35
C VAL A 31 60.35 -2.65 -27.98
N GLN A 32 59.47 -3.42 -27.34
CA GLN A 32 59.75 -4.81 -26.96
C GLN A 32 59.98 -5.70 -28.18
N THR A 33 59.26 -5.48 -29.28
CA THR A 33 59.47 -6.20 -30.56
C THR A 33 60.86 -5.94 -31.13
N LEU A 34 61.33 -4.69 -31.11
CA LEU A 34 62.66 -4.33 -31.57
C LEU A 34 63.75 -4.89 -30.65
N LEU A 35 63.55 -4.82 -29.34
CA LEU A 35 64.47 -5.39 -28.34
C LEU A 35 64.56 -6.91 -28.46
N TYR A 36 63.43 -7.59 -28.66
CA TYR A 36 63.38 -9.04 -28.88
C TYR A 36 64.11 -9.44 -30.16
N ARG A 37 63.85 -8.74 -31.26
CA ARG A 37 64.54 -8.98 -32.53
C ARG A 37 66.05 -8.82 -32.40
N TRP A 38 66.48 -7.76 -31.71
CA TRP A 38 67.89 -7.51 -31.42
C TRP A 38 68.48 -8.61 -30.52
N GLY A 39 67.78 -8.98 -29.45
CA GLY A 39 68.19 -10.04 -28.53
C GLY A 39 68.34 -11.41 -29.22
N MET A 40 67.41 -11.76 -30.11
CA MET A 40 67.50 -12.99 -30.90
C MET A 40 68.65 -12.99 -31.90
N ALA A 41 68.98 -11.83 -32.50
CA ALA A 41 70.10 -11.71 -33.43
C ALA A 41 71.46 -11.76 -32.73
N GLU A 42 71.61 -11.03 -31.61
CA GLU A 42 72.91 -10.81 -30.95
C GLU A 42 73.18 -11.80 -29.81
N LEU A 43 72.17 -12.10 -28.98
CA LEU A 43 72.36 -12.93 -27.77
C LEU A 43 72.17 -14.43 -28.05
N GLU A 44 71.29 -14.79 -28.99
CA GLU A 44 70.97 -16.19 -29.32
C GLU A 44 71.52 -16.63 -30.69
N GLY A 45 71.98 -15.70 -31.53
CA GLY A 45 72.48 -15.99 -32.88
C GLY A 45 71.44 -16.52 -33.85
N ARG A 46 70.13 -16.31 -33.57
CA ARG A 46 68.98 -16.81 -34.34
C ARG A 46 68.12 -15.62 -34.80
N PRO A 47 68.51 -14.90 -35.86
CA PRO A 47 67.78 -13.70 -36.27
C PRO A 47 66.33 -14.03 -36.66
N ARG A 48 65.39 -13.25 -36.13
CA ARG A 48 63.96 -13.36 -36.43
C ARG A 48 63.49 -12.21 -37.32
N SER A 49 62.45 -12.49 -38.13
CA SER A 49 61.79 -11.42 -38.89
C SER A 49 61.04 -10.49 -37.93
N LEU A 50 60.67 -9.29 -38.41
CA LEU A 50 59.90 -8.34 -37.60
C LEU A 50 58.52 -8.90 -37.25
N GLN A 51 57.91 -9.67 -38.16
CA GLN A 51 56.61 -10.30 -37.97
C GLN A 51 56.67 -11.41 -36.90
N ASP A 52 57.70 -12.26 -36.96
CA ASP A 52 57.89 -13.33 -35.97
C ASP A 52 58.14 -12.75 -34.57
N SER A 53 58.97 -11.69 -34.51
CA SER A 53 59.31 -11.00 -33.26
C SER A 53 58.07 -10.35 -32.62
N LEU A 54 57.23 -9.70 -33.43
CA LEU A 54 55.97 -9.11 -32.97
C LEU A 54 55.04 -10.19 -32.43
N ASN A 55 54.93 -11.32 -33.13
CA ASN A 55 54.09 -12.43 -32.72
C ASN A 55 54.50 -12.99 -31.34
N VAL A 56 55.80 -13.23 -31.13
CA VAL A 56 56.31 -13.68 -29.81
C VAL A 56 56.01 -12.67 -28.70
N ILE A 57 56.19 -11.37 -28.96
CA ILE A 57 55.94 -10.32 -27.97
C ILE A 57 54.46 -10.19 -27.64
N VAL A 58 53.56 -10.23 -28.63
CA VAL A 58 52.11 -10.21 -28.39
C VAL A 58 51.69 -11.42 -27.56
N GLN A 59 52.18 -12.63 -27.89
CA GLN A 59 51.90 -13.83 -27.11
C GLN A 59 52.42 -13.73 -25.66
N SER A 60 53.54 -13.05 -25.45
CA SER A 60 54.18 -12.92 -24.13
C SER A 60 53.48 -11.87 -23.27
N LEU A 61 53.07 -10.75 -23.86
CA LEU A 61 52.32 -9.69 -23.18
C LEU A 61 50.90 -10.12 -22.82
N THR A 62 50.28 -10.96 -23.66
CA THR A 62 48.94 -11.52 -23.41
C THR A 62 48.96 -12.79 -22.56
N SER A 63 50.13 -13.22 -22.07
CA SER A 63 50.32 -14.47 -21.31
C SER A 63 49.88 -15.76 -22.04
N THR A 64 49.75 -15.73 -23.37
CA THR A 64 49.39 -16.91 -24.19
C THR A 64 50.57 -17.88 -24.32
N GLY A 65 51.76 -17.37 -24.67
CA GLY A 65 53.03 -18.09 -24.63
C GLY A 65 53.10 -19.46 -25.32
N TYR A 66 52.95 -19.56 -26.65
CA TYR A 66 53.04 -20.85 -27.37
C TYR A 66 54.45 -21.49 -27.41
N GLY A 67 55.47 -20.82 -26.86
CA GLY A 67 56.79 -21.40 -26.65
C GLY A 67 57.62 -21.64 -27.93
N GLN A 68 57.24 -21.07 -29.07
CA GLN A 68 57.85 -21.29 -30.38
C GLN A 68 59.37 -21.03 -30.45
N ASP A 69 59.89 -20.16 -29.59
CA ASP A 69 61.31 -19.79 -29.50
C ASP A 69 61.97 -20.23 -28.19
N ALA A 70 61.21 -20.85 -27.28
CA ALA A 70 61.74 -21.37 -26.04
C ALA A 70 62.44 -22.73 -26.27
N PRO A 71 63.50 -23.06 -25.50
CA PRO A 71 64.12 -22.27 -24.45
C PRO A 71 65.17 -21.26 -24.98
N TRP A 72 65.29 -20.12 -24.29
CA TRP A 72 66.37 -19.15 -24.49
C TRP A 72 67.60 -19.52 -23.67
N THR A 73 68.79 -19.46 -24.27
CA THR A 73 70.04 -19.90 -23.65
C THR A 73 70.77 -18.78 -22.91
N SER A 74 70.59 -17.53 -23.35
CA SER A 74 71.23 -16.36 -22.76
C SER A 74 70.44 -15.82 -21.57
N ILE A 75 71.13 -15.51 -20.47
CA ILE A 75 70.56 -14.84 -19.29
C ILE A 75 69.91 -13.50 -19.69
N GLY A 76 70.54 -12.76 -20.62
CA GLY A 76 70.01 -11.48 -21.08
C GLY A 76 68.67 -11.62 -21.82
N MET A 77 68.51 -12.71 -22.58
CA MET A 77 67.28 -12.99 -23.30
C MET A 77 66.18 -13.47 -22.36
N GLN A 78 66.51 -14.32 -21.38
CA GLN A 78 65.58 -14.74 -20.33
C GLN A 78 65.07 -13.54 -19.52
N ALA A 79 65.96 -12.62 -19.12
CA ALA A 79 65.58 -11.41 -18.41
C ALA A 79 64.65 -10.51 -19.24
N LEU A 80 64.93 -10.35 -20.54
CA LEU A 80 64.06 -9.59 -21.45
C LEU A 80 62.65 -10.19 -21.52
N MET A 81 62.54 -11.52 -21.63
CA MET A 81 61.25 -12.20 -21.67
C MET A 81 60.47 -12.07 -20.35
N VAL A 82 61.16 -12.16 -19.21
CA VAL A 82 60.56 -11.91 -17.90
C VAL A 82 60.01 -10.49 -17.81
N VAL A 83 60.79 -9.48 -18.24
CA VAL A 83 60.34 -8.09 -18.26
C VAL A 83 59.13 -7.91 -19.19
N ALA A 84 59.12 -8.54 -20.37
CA ALA A 84 57.98 -8.49 -21.28
C ALA A 84 56.71 -9.10 -20.64
N GLN A 85 56.83 -10.25 -19.98
CA GLN A 85 55.69 -10.90 -19.29
C GLN A 85 55.14 -10.04 -18.15
N PHE A 86 56.00 -9.51 -17.26
CA PHE A 86 55.57 -8.63 -16.18
C PHE A 86 54.95 -7.33 -16.69
N THR A 87 55.46 -6.79 -17.81
CA THR A 87 54.86 -5.61 -18.46
C THR A 87 53.44 -5.91 -18.93
N GLY A 88 53.21 -7.07 -19.55
CA GLY A 88 51.89 -7.50 -19.99
C GLY A 88 50.88 -7.60 -18.85
N ILE A 89 51.27 -8.29 -17.76
CA ILE A 89 50.46 -8.41 -16.55
C ILE A 89 50.15 -7.04 -15.96
N ALA A 90 51.12 -6.13 -15.87
CA ALA A 90 50.92 -4.78 -15.35
C ALA A 90 49.90 -3.98 -16.19
N TYR A 91 49.95 -4.10 -17.53
CA TYR A 91 48.97 -3.48 -18.41
C TYR A 91 47.56 -4.03 -18.18
N ILE A 92 47.40 -5.35 -18.05
CA ILE A 92 46.08 -5.97 -17.76
C ILE A 92 45.57 -5.53 -16.39
N ALA A 93 46.42 -5.55 -15.36
CA ALA A 93 46.07 -5.16 -13.99
C ALA A 93 45.61 -3.71 -13.88
N VAL A 94 46.13 -2.81 -14.72
CA VAL A 94 45.68 -1.41 -14.80
C VAL A 94 44.44 -1.29 -15.70
N ALA A 95 44.39 -2.03 -16.82
CA ALA A 95 43.30 -1.91 -17.78
C ALA A 95 41.95 -2.37 -17.22
N VAL A 96 41.93 -3.49 -16.49
CA VAL A 96 40.68 -4.11 -16.03
C VAL A 96 39.90 -3.20 -15.07
N PRO A 97 40.46 -2.68 -13.96
CA PRO A 97 39.73 -1.81 -13.05
C PRO A 97 39.41 -0.43 -13.63
N GLN A 98 40.23 0.08 -14.55
CA GLN A 98 40.08 1.43 -15.10
C GLN A 98 39.10 1.50 -16.29
N PHE A 99 38.99 0.43 -17.09
CA PHE A 99 38.21 0.45 -18.32
C PHE A 99 37.15 -0.65 -18.37
N VAL A 100 37.50 -1.89 -18.04
CA VAL A 100 36.58 -3.03 -18.17
C VAL A 100 35.50 -3.01 -17.09
N VAL A 101 35.87 -2.80 -15.82
CA VAL A 101 34.90 -2.75 -14.70
C VAL A 101 33.91 -1.59 -14.86
N PRO A 102 34.34 -0.35 -15.16
CA PRO A 102 33.39 0.76 -15.37
C PRO A 102 32.51 0.54 -16.61
N TRP A 103 33.05 0.00 -17.70
CA TRP A 103 32.26 -0.33 -18.89
C TRP A 103 31.21 -1.41 -18.59
N ALA A 104 31.60 -2.47 -17.87
CA ALA A 104 30.67 -3.53 -17.48
C ALA A 104 29.57 -3.01 -16.55
N ARG A 105 29.88 -2.10 -15.62
CA ARG A 105 28.85 -1.42 -14.82
C ARG A 105 27.95 -0.55 -15.69
N GLU A 106 28.48 0.23 -16.62
CA GLU A 106 27.67 1.13 -17.44
C GLU A 106 26.71 0.39 -18.39
N GLU A 107 27.10 -0.80 -18.88
CA GLU A 107 26.27 -1.64 -19.76
C GLU A 107 25.33 -2.59 -18.99
N LEU A 108 25.65 -2.93 -17.73
CA LEU A 108 24.81 -3.78 -16.87
C LEU A 108 23.93 -2.96 -15.90
N THR A 109 24.14 -1.65 -15.78
CA THR A 109 23.43 -0.74 -14.88
C THR A 109 22.67 0.32 -15.69
N GLU A 110 21.71 -0.11 -16.52
CA GLU A 110 20.65 0.79 -16.99
C GLU A 110 19.66 1.15 -15.85
N THR A 111 19.75 0.47 -14.70
CA THR A 111 18.98 0.64 -13.47
C THR A 111 19.57 1.69 -12.52
N ARG A 112 20.01 2.86 -13.00
CA ARG A 112 20.25 3.97 -12.06
C ARG A 112 18.95 4.69 -11.84
N VAL A 113 18.52 4.72 -10.58
CA VAL A 113 17.44 5.58 -10.10
C VAL A 113 17.72 7.00 -10.61
N PRO A 114 16.74 7.67 -11.24
CA PRO A 114 16.88 9.05 -11.66
C PRO A 114 17.33 9.97 -10.53
N ASP A 115 18.27 10.86 -10.83
CA ASP A 115 18.71 11.88 -9.86
C ASP A 115 17.70 13.03 -9.74
N ALA A 116 16.78 13.18 -10.71
CA ALA A 116 15.79 14.26 -10.75
C ALA A 116 14.64 13.99 -11.72
N VAL A 117 13.51 14.65 -11.45
CA VAL A 117 12.33 14.75 -12.29
C VAL A 117 12.47 15.96 -13.23
N GLU A 118 12.28 15.78 -14.54
CA GLU A 118 12.52 16.87 -15.52
C GLU A 118 11.36 17.87 -15.66
N SER A 119 10.12 17.46 -15.38
CA SER A 119 8.94 18.30 -15.63
C SER A 119 7.66 17.77 -14.96
N ALA A 120 7.70 17.55 -13.65
CA ALA A 120 6.48 17.24 -12.92
C ALA A 120 5.86 18.51 -12.36
N GLU A 121 4.59 18.70 -12.67
CA GLU A 121 3.71 19.72 -12.16
C GLU A 121 2.43 18.99 -11.75
N ASP A 122 1.76 19.47 -10.71
CA ASP A 122 0.55 18.85 -10.17
C ASP A 122 0.75 17.38 -9.71
N HIS A 123 1.87 17.10 -9.05
CA HIS A 123 2.23 15.76 -8.57
C HIS A 123 2.28 15.64 -7.05
N ALA A 124 2.14 14.41 -6.54
CA ALA A 124 2.34 14.08 -5.14
C ALA A 124 3.80 13.65 -4.87
N VAL A 125 4.38 14.12 -3.77
CA VAL A 125 5.70 13.67 -3.31
C VAL A 125 5.51 12.75 -2.11
N ILE A 126 6.01 11.52 -2.18
CA ILE A 126 5.89 10.53 -1.11
C ILE A 126 7.27 10.36 -0.47
N TRP A 127 7.40 10.81 0.77
CA TRP A 127 8.62 10.68 1.56
C TRP A 127 8.48 9.57 2.59
N GLY A 128 9.43 8.62 2.60
CA GLY A 128 9.39 7.47 3.50
C GLY A 128 8.32 6.47 3.07
N TYR A 129 8.45 5.97 1.84
CA TYR A 129 7.57 4.95 1.30
C TYR A 129 7.57 3.71 2.21
N THR A 130 6.38 3.19 2.51
CA THR A 130 6.16 1.98 3.30
C THR A 130 4.95 1.25 2.73
N SER A 131 4.64 0.06 3.23
CA SER A 131 3.41 -0.65 2.86
C SER A 131 2.14 0.19 3.08
N LEU A 132 2.15 1.14 4.03
CA LEU A 132 1.06 2.10 4.22
C LEU A 132 0.81 3.02 3.02
N CYS A 133 1.84 3.23 2.20
CA CYS A 133 1.79 4.08 1.01
C CYS A 133 1.50 3.28 -0.27
N GLU A 134 1.57 1.95 -0.26
CA GLU A 134 1.36 1.11 -1.45
C GLU A 134 -0.01 1.35 -2.06
N SER A 135 -1.07 1.25 -1.26
CA SER A 135 -2.43 1.48 -1.74
C SER A 135 -2.64 2.91 -2.24
N LEU A 136 -1.96 3.91 -1.66
CA LEU A 136 -1.98 5.27 -2.20
C LEU A 136 -1.34 5.33 -3.59
N VAL A 137 -0.17 4.72 -3.76
CA VAL A 137 0.53 4.74 -5.05
C VAL A 137 -0.27 4.01 -6.11
N ASP A 138 -0.84 2.85 -5.80
CA ASP A 138 -1.69 2.10 -6.73
C ASP A 138 -2.93 2.92 -7.13
N ASP A 139 -3.52 3.66 -6.19
CA ASP A 139 -4.65 4.56 -6.44
C ASP A 139 -4.27 5.73 -7.35
N LEU A 140 -3.10 6.35 -7.12
CA LEU A 140 -2.57 7.43 -7.96
C LEU A 140 -2.28 6.92 -9.37
N GLU A 141 -1.71 5.72 -9.50
CA GLU A 141 -1.45 5.06 -10.79
C GLU A 141 -2.75 4.74 -11.54
N ALA A 142 -3.76 4.20 -10.84
CA ALA A 142 -5.06 3.90 -11.42
C ALA A 142 -5.79 5.15 -11.94
N ARG A 143 -5.57 6.31 -11.28
CA ARG A 143 -6.10 7.62 -11.69
C ARG A 143 -5.22 8.35 -12.72
N GLU A 144 -4.10 7.75 -13.15
CA GLU A 144 -3.09 8.36 -14.03
C GLU A 144 -2.50 9.68 -13.45
N GLU A 145 -2.49 9.80 -12.12
CA GLU A 145 -1.93 10.95 -11.42
C GLU A 145 -0.42 10.81 -11.23
N GLN A 146 0.30 11.95 -11.27
CA GLN A 146 1.75 11.94 -11.17
C GLN A 146 2.19 11.88 -9.70
N TYR A 147 3.18 11.04 -9.43
CA TYR A 147 3.80 10.94 -8.11
C TYR A 147 5.30 10.69 -8.22
N VAL A 148 6.04 11.05 -7.17
CA VAL A 148 7.45 10.69 -6.99
C VAL A 148 7.69 10.23 -5.57
N ILE A 149 8.37 9.08 -5.43
CA ILE A 149 8.84 8.57 -4.16
C ILE A 149 10.26 9.09 -3.91
N VAL A 150 10.49 9.62 -2.72
CA VAL A 150 11.83 9.99 -2.23
C VAL A 150 12.29 8.94 -1.25
N GLU A 151 13.35 8.20 -1.61
CA GLU A 151 14.00 7.24 -0.72
C GLU A 151 15.46 7.57 -0.43
N ASP A 152 15.82 7.42 0.84
CA ASP A 152 17.16 7.71 1.36
C ASP A 152 18.13 6.52 1.21
N ASP A 153 17.62 5.28 1.17
CA ASP A 153 18.41 4.08 0.94
C ASP A 153 18.53 3.77 -0.57
N GLU A 154 19.77 3.78 -1.07
CA GLU A 154 20.10 3.53 -2.49
C GLU A 154 19.60 2.15 -2.98
N GLN A 155 19.73 1.08 -2.18
CA GLN A 155 19.32 -0.26 -2.59
C GLN A 155 17.78 -0.36 -2.67
N ARG A 156 17.10 0.28 -1.73
CA ARG A 156 15.64 0.33 -1.73
C ARG A 156 15.10 1.17 -2.88
N ALA A 157 15.73 2.32 -3.16
CA ALA A 157 15.39 3.14 -4.31
C ALA A 157 15.59 2.38 -5.64
N GLU A 158 16.68 1.62 -5.77
CA GLU A 158 16.93 0.74 -6.93
C GLU A 158 15.83 -0.32 -7.07
N THR A 159 15.44 -0.97 -5.97
CA THR A 159 14.38 -2.00 -5.96
C THR A 159 13.04 -1.43 -6.43
N LEU A 160 12.61 -0.31 -5.87
CA LEU A 160 11.35 0.35 -6.26
C LEU A 160 11.37 0.81 -7.72
N PHE A 161 12.53 1.24 -8.22
CA PHE A 161 12.68 1.60 -9.62
C PHE A 161 12.63 0.36 -10.56
N GLU A 162 13.17 -0.78 -10.14
CA GLU A 162 13.05 -2.06 -10.85
C GLU A 162 11.59 -2.55 -10.90
N GLU A 163 10.80 -2.26 -9.88
CA GLU A 163 9.35 -2.50 -9.82
C GLU A 163 8.54 -1.55 -10.72
N GLY A 164 9.19 -0.56 -11.35
CA GLY A 164 8.57 0.39 -12.26
C GLY A 164 7.98 1.62 -11.57
N ARG A 165 8.25 1.82 -10.28
CA ARG A 165 7.79 2.99 -9.53
C ARG A 165 8.64 4.23 -9.87
N ASN A 166 8.02 5.40 -9.76
CA ASN A 166 8.70 6.69 -9.94
C ASN A 166 9.48 7.07 -8.68
N VAL A 167 10.81 6.89 -8.69
CA VAL A 167 11.66 7.10 -7.50
C VAL A 167 12.82 8.04 -7.76
N VAL A 168 13.13 8.88 -6.78
CA VAL A 168 14.35 9.69 -6.66
C VAL A 168 15.07 9.29 -5.38
N HIS A 169 16.38 9.08 -5.48
CA HIS A 169 17.21 8.79 -4.32
C HIS A 169 17.69 10.09 -3.67
N GLY A 170 17.36 10.30 -2.39
CA GLY A 170 17.74 11.48 -1.63
C GLY A 170 16.98 11.61 -0.31
N THR A 171 17.33 12.62 0.50
CA THR A 171 16.58 12.99 1.70
C THR A 171 15.88 14.32 1.52
N ILE A 172 14.71 14.47 2.13
CA ILE A 172 13.92 15.71 2.09
C ILE A 172 14.58 16.88 2.84
N GLU A 173 15.59 16.60 3.68
CA GLU A 173 16.39 17.62 4.37
C GLU A 173 17.34 18.36 3.41
N ASP A 174 17.67 17.74 2.28
CA ASP A 174 18.60 18.27 1.30
C ASP A 174 17.84 19.13 0.27
N GLU A 175 18.23 20.41 0.17
CA GLU A 175 17.69 21.37 -0.79
C GLU A 175 17.83 20.86 -2.24
N GLU A 176 18.93 20.16 -2.55
CA GLU A 176 19.14 19.53 -3.87
C GLU A 176 18.07 18.46 -4.18
N THR A 177 17.61 17.69 -3.20
CA THR A 177 16.55 16.69 -3.38
C THR A 177 15.20 17.37 -3.60
N LEU A 178 14.90 18.41 -2.82
CA LEU A 178 13.67 19.19 -2.94
C LEU A 178 13.54 19.84 -4.33
N GLU A 179 14.64 20.39 -4.84
CA GLU A 179 14.74 20.87 -6.22
C GLU A 179 14.58 19.73 -7.24
N ALA A 180 15.23 18.58 -6.99
CA ALA A 180 15.19 17.43 -7.89
C ALA A 180 13.78 16.82 -8.05
N VAL A 181 12.94 16.91 -7.02
CA VAL A 181 11.53 16.46 -7.08
C VAL A 181 10.55 17.58 -7.41
N ASN A 182 11.04 18.78 -7.71
CA ASN A 182 10.23 19.96 -8.01
C ASN A 182 9.14 20.24 -6.94
N ILE A 183 9.53 20.23 -5.66
CA ILE A 183 8.59 20.37 -4.52
C ILE A 183 7.75 21.66 -4.59
N GLU A 184 8.25 22.70 -5.24
CA GLU A 184 7.55 23.98 -5.39
C GLU A 184 6.24 23.87 -6.17
N ASN A 185 6.16 22.91 -7.11
CA ASN A 185 4.97 22.68 -7.96
C ASN A 185 4.22 21.38 -7.59
N ALA A 186 4.58 20.77 -6.46
CA ALA A 186 3.85 19.62 -5.94
C ALA A 186 2.50 20.08 -5.36
N VAL A 187 1.48 19.26 -5.50
CA VAL A 187 0.15 19.50 -4.91
C VAL A 187 0.13 19.03 -3.45
N ALA A 188 0.85 17.95 -3.16
CA ALA A 188 0.90 17.38 -1.83
C ALA A 188 2.21 16.67 -1.52
N VAL A 189 2.51 16.58 -0.22
CA VAL A 189 3.60 15.78 0.35
C VAL A 189 3.02 14.80 1.36
N VAL A 190 3.25 13.51 1.13
CA VAL A 190 2.91 12.45 2.09
C VAL A 190 4.16 12.03 2.84
N VAL A 191 4.13 12.19 4.15
CA VAL A 191 5.22 11.83 5.06
C VAL A 191 4.89 10.52 5.78
N GLY A 192 5.65 9.46 5.49
CA GLY A 192 5.46 8.15 6.09
C GLY A 192 5.84 8.06 7.56
N ALA A 193 5.21 7.12 8.29
CA ALA A 193 5.29 7.02 9.75
C ALA A 193 6.70 6.68 10.30
N LYS A 194 7.60 6.11 9.49
CA LYS A 194 8.96 5.74 9.94
C LYS A 194 9.95 6.91 9.96
N GLN A 195 9.61 8.07 9.39
CA GLN A 195 10.55 9.18 9.23
C GLN A 195 10.63 10.14 10.43
N GLN A 196 10.07 9.78 11.60
CA GLN A 196 9.76 10.70 12.72
C GLN A 196 10.94 11.46 13.35
N GLU A 197 12.19 11.01 13.23
CA GLU A 197 13.28 11.60 14.02
C GLU A 197 13.63 13.04 13.64
N ASN A 198 13.24 13.56 12.46
CA ASN A 198 13.48 14.95 12.06
C ASN A 198 12.30 15.64 11.32
N VAL A 199 11.11 15.03 11.27
CA VAL A 199 9.96 15.53 10.47
C VAL A 199 9.62 16.99 10.78
N ILE A 200 9.65 17.40 12.05
CA ILE A 200 9.24 18.75 12.48
C ILE A 200 10.05 19.86 11.78
N GLY A 201 11.38 19.68 11.65
CA GLY A 201 12.24 20.68 11.03
C GLY A 201 11.91 20.87 9.56
N THR A 202 11.74 19.76 8.84
CA THR A 202 11.34 19.75 7.43
C THR A 202 9.95 20.35 7.23
N LEU A 203 8.96 19.98 8.05
CA LEU A 203 7.61 20.53 7.97
C LEU A 203 7.60 22.05 8.11
N LEU A 204 8.36 22.59 9.06
CA LEU A 204 8.47 24.04 9.25
C LEU A 204 9.08 24.72 8.01
N SER A 205 10.11 24.11 7.42
CA SER A 205 10.76 24.63 6.21
C SER A 205 9.82 24.61 5.00
N LEU A 206 9.09 23.52 4.81
CA LEU A 206 8.12 23.37 3.73
C LEU A 206 6.96 24.35 3.91
N ALA A 207 6.39 24.47 5.11
CA ALA A 207 5.31 25.41 5.40
C ALA A 207 5.73 26.89 5.27
N GLU A 208 7.00 27.21 5.51
CA GLU A 208 7.54 28.57 5.27
C GLU A 208 7.75 28.85 3.77
N THR A 209 8.18 27.85 3.00
CA THR A 209 8.58 28.01 1.60
C THR A 209 7.41 27.85 0.63
N ASN A 210 6.48 26.94 0.92
CA ASN A 210 5.33 26.61 0.11
C ASN A 210 4.05 26.52 0.98
N PRO A 211 3.41 27.65 1.31
CA PRO A 211 2.31 27.71 2.28
C PRO A 211 0.99 27.09 1.78
N ASP A 212 0.86 26.89 0.47
CA ASP A 212 -0.33 26.30 -0.16
C ASP A 212 -0.17 24.78 -0.39
N LEU A 213 0.97 24.19 -0.02
CA LEU A 213 1.28 22.77 -0.18
C LEU A 213 0.52 21.92 0.85
N GLU A 214 -0.21 20.90 0.39
CA GLU A 214 -0.89 19.97 1.30
C GLU A 214 0.14 19.01 1.93
N ILE A 215 0.32 19.08 3.25
CA ILE A 215 1.28 18.20 3.94
C ILE A 215 0.55 17.18 4.80
N ILE A 216 0.57 15.93 4.35
CA ILE A 216 -0.11 14.80 4.99
C ILE A 216 0.90 13.96 5.74
N CYS A 217 0.76 13.87 7.06
CA CYS A 217 1.63 13.05 7.90
C CYS A 217 0.91 11.78 8.36
N LEU A 218 1.50 10.62 8.06
CA LEU A 218 1.12 9.33 8.64
C LEU A 218 1.85 9.16 9.97
N ILE A 219 1.12 8.87 11.03
CA ILE A 219 1.69 8.61 12.37
C ILE A 219 1.11 7.34 12.97
N ASP A 220 1.89 6.70 13.83
CA ASP A 220 1.36 5.62 14.66
C ASP A 220 0.55 6.22 15.83
N ASP A 221 1.18 7.02 16.68
CA ASP A 221 0.56 7.55 17.90
C ASP A 221 -0.17 8.90 17.69
N PRO A 222 -1.52 8.97 17.87
CA PRO A 222 -2.29 10.19 17.69
C PRO A 222 -1.91 11.32 18.66
N GLU A 223 -1.25 11.05 19.79
CA GLU A 223 -0.77 12.10 20.69
C GLU A 223 0.24 13.04 20.01
N GLN A 224 0.92 12.57 18.96
CA GLN A 224 1.87 13.37 18.20
C GLN A 224 1.19 14.38 17.25
N SER A 225 -0.10 14.20 16.94
CA SER A 225 -0.77 14.97 15.88
C SER A 225 -0.74 16.48 16.15
N ARG A 226 -0.89 16.87 17.41
CA ARG A 226 -0.85 18.27 17.84
C ARG A 226 0.48 18.94 17.48
N TYR A 227 1.60 18.24 17.66
CA TYR A 227 2.93 18.80 17.41
C TYR A 227 3.20 18.94 15.91
N LEU A 228 2.79 17.96 15.10
CA LEU A 228 2.96 18.00 13.65
C LEU A 228 2.07 19.06 12.99
N ARG A 229 0.82 19.23 13.45
CA ARG A 229 -0.03 20.34 12.99
C ARG A 229 0.56 21.71 13.32
N PHE A 230 1.17 21.86 14.51
CA PHE A 230 1.90 23.10 14.83
C PHE A 230 3.16 23.30 13.98
N ALA A 231 3.77 22.23 13.48
CA ALA A 231 4.95 22.28 12.63
C ALA A 231 4.63 22.58 11.16
N GLY A 232 3.35 22.59 10.77
CA GLY A 232 2.92 22.91 9.41
C GLY A 232 2.24 21.76 8.66
N ALA A 233 2.02 20.59 9.29
CA ALA A 233 1.22 19.54 8.66
C ALA A 233 -0.25 19.97 8.55
N THR A 234 -0.80 19.96 7.34
CA THR A 234 -2.22 20.27 7.11
C THR A 234 -3.10 19.13 7.62
N THR A 235 -2.74 17.91 7.25
CA THR A 235 -3.48 16.69 7.58
C THR A 235 -2.59 15.72 8.33
N VAL A 236 -3.10 15.16 9.44
CA VAL A 236 -2.36 14.18 10.23
C VAL A 236 -3.26 12.98 10.49
N ILE A 237 -2.79 11.81 10.06
CA ILE A 237 -3.55 10.58 9.95
C ILE A 237 -2.87 9.52 10.81
N SER A 238 -3.66 8.77 11.59
CA SER A 238 -3.16 7.61 12.33
C SER A 238 -3.88 6.34 11.88
N PRO A 239 -3.35 5.64 10.85
CA PRO A 239 -4.01 4.45 10.30
C PRO A 239 -4.12 3.33 11.31
N LYS A 240 -3.07 3.07 12.10
CA LYS A 240 -3.09 2.00 13.12
C LYS A 240 -4.07 2.27 14.25
N HIS A 241 -4.21 3.52 14.68
CA HIS A 241 -5.22 3.89 15.69
C HIS A 241 -6.63 3.69 15.14
N ARG A 242 -6.85 4.11 13.88
CA ARG A 242 -8.14 3.92 13.21
C ARG A 242 -8.47 2.44 13.01
N LEU A 243 -7.50 1.63 12.61
CA LEU A 243 -7.64 0.18 12.49
C LEU A 243 -8.02 -0.45 13.84
N GLY A 244 -7.30 -0.12 14.92
CA GLY A 244 -7.61 -0.61 16.26
C GLY A 244 -9.02 -0.20 16.73
N LYS A 245 -9.44 1.03 16.42
CA LYS A 245 -10.82 1.47 16.64
C LYS A 245 -11.82 0.64 15.84
N SER A 246 -11.61 0.47 14.54
CA SER A 246 -12.50 -0.32 13.68
C SER A 246 -12.64 -1.78 14.15
N LEU A 247 -11.56 -2.39 14.64
CA LEU A 247 -11.60 -3.72 15.24
C LEU A 247 -12.43 -3.77 16.52
N ALA A 248 -12.25 -2.80 17.42
CA ALA A 248 -13.05 -2.70 18.64
C ALA A 248 -14.53 -2.46 18.34
N ASP A 249 -14.81 -1.52 17.44
CA ASP A 249 -16.16 -1.17 16.99
C ASP A 249 -16.88 -2.38 16.35
N LYS A 250 -16.12 -3.26 15.68
CA LYS A 250 -16.62 -4.54 15.16
C LYS A 250 -16.92 -5.53 16.29
N ALA A 251 -15.97 -5.74 17.20
CA ALA A 251 -16.12 -6.69 18.30
C ALA A 251 -17.21 -6.31 19.33
N GLN A 252 -17.57 -5.03 19.46
CA GLN A 252 -18.68 -4.64 20.33
C GLN A 252 -20.06 -4.95 19.74
N ASN A 253 -20.13 -5.44 18.49
CA ASN A 253 -21.39 -5.51 17.74
C ASN A 253 -22.19 -4.21 17.88
N VAL A 254 -21.51 -3.06 17.98
CA VAL A 254 -22.14 -1.73 17.86
C VAL A 254 -22.43 -1.54 16.38
N VAL A 255 -23.33 -2.38 15.88
CA VAL A 255 -24.11 -2.17 14.68
C VAL A 255 -25.46 -1.68 15.20
N SER A 256 -25.42 -0.51 15.80
CA SER A 256 -26.59 0.33 15.88
C SER A 256 -26.02 1.72 15.76
N THR A 257 -26.05 2.27 14.55
CA THR A 257 -26.32 3.70 14.45
C THR A 257 -27.74 3.85 14.99
N ALA A 258 -27.89 3.79 16.31
CA ALA A 258 -29.13 4.14 16.95
C ALA A 258 -29.41 5.57 16.49
N LEU A 259 -30.43 5.69 15.64
CA LEU A 259 -30.87 6.90 15.00
C LEU A 259 -31.37 7.88 16.07
N GLU A 260 -30.45 8.60 16.73
CA GLU A 260 -30.82 9.56 17.77
C GLU A 260 -31.62 10.76 17.20
N ASP A 261 -31.66 10.95 15.88
CA ASP A 261 -32.31 12.10 15.22
C ASP A 261 -33.62 11.79 14.45
N ILE A 262 -34.18 10.57 14.56
CA ILE A 262 -35.44 10.22 13.85
C ILE A 262 -36.53 9.74 14.82
N GLU A 263 -36.78 10.49 15.90
CA GLU A 263 -37.83 10.20 16.91
C GLU A 263 -39.26 10.07 16.34
N ASP A 264 -39.50 10.45 15.07
CA ASP A 264 -40.82 10.48 14.43
C ASP A 264 -41.06 9.30 13.47
N PHE A 265 -40.06 8.45 13.20
CA PHE A 265 -40.26 7.17 12.52
C PHE A 265 -40.38 6.08 13.60
N ASP A 266 -41.58 5.56 13.85
CA ASP A 266 -41.87 4.58 14.93
C ASP A 266 -41.32 3.16 14.61
N VAL A 267 -40.17 3.09 13.94
CA VAL A 267 -39.50 1.86 13.48
C VAL A 267 -37.99 2.05 13.62
N ASP A 268 -37.34 1.17 14.38
CA ASP A 268 -35.88 1.10 14.52
C ASP A 268 -35.28 0.59 13.19
N LEU A 269 -34.89 1.52 12.33
CA LEU A 269 -34.16 1.25 11.10
C LEU A 269 -32.67 1.32 11.38
N GLU A 270 -31.95 0.28 10.99
CA GLU A 270 -30.51 0.17 11.22
C GLU A 270 -29.79 -0.09 9.89
N ILE A 271 -28.54 0.37 9.82
CA ILE A 271 -27.60 -0.01 8.76
C ILE A 271 -26.63 -1.02 9.33
N ALA A 272 -26.48 -2.14 8.64
CA ALA A 272 -25.58 -3.22 9.00
C ALA A 272 -24.72 -3.66 7.82
N GLU A 273 -23.53 -4.15 8.15
CA GLU A 273 -22.58 -4.70 7.18
C GLU A 273 -22.54 -6.22 7.27
N PHE A 274 -22.67 -6.89 6.13
CA PHE A 274 -22.67 -8.35 6.05
C PHE A 274 -21.61 -8.85 5.05
N PRO A 275 -20.53 -9.50 5.50
CA PRO A 275 -19.57 -10.12 4.60
C PRO A 275 -20.23 -11.27 3.83
N VAL A 276 -19.81 -11.47 2.58
CA VAL A 276 -20.23 -12.61 1.75
C VAL A 276 -19.14 -13.67 1.81
N THR A 277 -19.47 -14.84 2.34
CA THR A 277 -18.56 -16.00 2.40
C THR A 277 -18.70 -16.89 1.15
N ASP A 278 -17.74 -17.79 0.91
CA ASP A 278 -17.71 -18.66 -0.29
C ASP A 278 -18.81 -19.74 -0.30
N ASP A 279 -19.35 -20.06 0.87
CA ASP A 279 -20.49 -20.94 1.09
C ASP A 279 -21.85 -20.21 1.11
N SER A 280 -21.84 -18.88 1.05
CA SER A 280 -23.05 -18.07 1.00
C SER A 280 -23.83 -18.33 -0.30
N PRO A 281 -25.19 -18.40 -0.25
CA PRO A 281 -26.00 -18.38 -1.46
C PRO A 281 -25.83 -17.12 -2.31
N LEU A 282 -25.25 -16.04 -1.76
CA LEU A 282 -24.95 -14.81 -2.48
C LEU A 282 -23.63 -14.90 -3.28
N TYR A 283 -22.73 -15.82 -2.92
CA TYR A 283 -21.44 -15.97 -3.60
C TYR A 283 -21.61 -16.28 -5.10
N GLY A 284 -20.90 -15.53 -5.92
CA GLY A 284 -20.94 -15.60 -7.38
C GLY A 284 -22.20 -15.00 -8.02
N GLN A 285 -23.15 -14.45 -7.24
CA GLN A 285 -24.28 -13.71 -7.79
C GLN A 285 -23.86 -12.31 -8.21
N ARG A 286 -24.60 -11.71 -9.15
CA ARG A 286 -24.32 -10.33 -9.60
C ARG A 286 -24.80 -9.36 -8.53
N LEU A 287 -23.99 -8.35 -8.24
CA LEU A 287 -24.27 -7.40 -7.15
C LEU A 287 -25.43 -6.45 -7.47
N ASP A 288 -25.74 -6.26 -8.75
CA ASP A 288 -26.90 -5.51 -9.23
C ASP A 288 -28.22 -6.30 -9.15
N SER A 289 -28.17 -7.58 -8.76
CA SER A 289 -29.34 -8.46 -8.66
C SER A 289 -29.07 -9.58 -7.66
N LEU A 290 -29.24 -9.26 -6.38
CA LEU A 290 -29.08 -10.19 -5.26
C LEU A 290 -30.44 -10.72 -4.82
N ASP A 291 -31.02 -11.65 -5.59
CA ASP A 291 -32.34 -12.25 -5.32
C ASP A 291 -32.52 -12.72 -3.85
N PRO A 292 -31.52 -13.35 -3.18
CA PRO A 292 -31.70 -13.77 -1.78
C PRO A 292 -31.86 -12.60 -0.82
N LEU A 293 -31.17 -11.48 -1.07
CA LEU A 293 -31.24 -10.26 -0.27
C LEU A 293 -32.59 -9.56 -0.44
N GLU A 294 -33.06 -9.42 -1.68
CA GLU A 294 -34.36 -8.79 -2.00
C GLU A 294 -35.53 -9.47 -1.27
N ARG A 295 -35.46 -10.80 -1.10
CA ARG A 295 -36.49 -11.59 -0.40
C ARG A 295 -36.54 -11.34 1.11
N THR A 296 -35.51 -10.72 1.68
CA THR A 296 -35.53 -10.28 3.09
C THR A 296 -36.34 -8.99 3.25
N GLY A 297 -36.52 -8.22 2.16
CA GLY A 297 -37.17 -6.91 2.16
C GLY A 297 -36.30 -5.80 2.75
N ALA A 298 -35.01 -6.05 2.98
CA ALA A 298 -34.04 -5.02 3.33
C ALA A 298 -33.47 -4.37 2.06
N THR A 299 -32.98 -3.15 2.18
CA THR A 299 -32.49 -2.35 1.05
C THR A 299 -30.96 -2.36 1.00
N LEU A 300 -30.39 -2.76 -0.14
CA LEU A 300 -28.95 -2.68 -0.37
C LEU A 300 -28.54 -1.22 -0.60
N VAL A 301 -27.87 -0.61 0.39
CA VAL A 301 -27.36 0.76 0.28
C VAL A 301 -26.13 0.81 -0.63
N GLY A 302 -25.27 -0.20 -0.50
CA GLY A 302 -24.08 -0.36 -1.33
C GLY A 302 -23.28 -1.59 -0.91
N VAL A 303 -22.11 -1.74 -1.50
CA VAL A 303 -21.23 -2.89 -1.29
C VAL A 303 -19.81 -2.42 -1.13
N TRP A 304 -19.09 -3.00 -0.18
CA TRP A 304 -17.64 -2.93 -0.16
C TRP A 304 -17.10 -3.99 -1.10
N LEU A 305 -16.36 -3.57 -2.13
CA LEU A 305 -15.65 -4.45 -3.04
C LEU A 305 -14.17 -4.16 -2.91
N ARG A 306 -13.39 -5.13 -2.40
CA ARG A 306 -11.93 -4.98 -2.24
C ARG A 306 -11.53 -3.71 -1.46
N GLY A 307 -12.40 -3.29 -0.53
CA GLY A 307 -12.21 -2.09 0.30
C GLY A 307 -12.77 -0.78 -0.26
N GLU A 308 -13.34 -0.77 -1.47
CA GLU A 308 -14.04 0.38 -2.04
C GLU A 308 -15.55 0.26 -1.78
N PHE A 309 -16.17 1.30 -1.21
CA PHE A 309 -17.62 1.34 -1.08
C PHE A 309 -18.23 1.82 -2.39
N VAL A 310 -19.02 0.94 -3.00
CA VAL A 310 -19.69 1.19 -4.26
C VAL A 310 -21.19 1.18 -4.01
N THR A 311 -21.83 2.32 -4.26
CA THR A 311 -23.28 2.47 -4.18
C THR A 311 -23.95 1.82 -5.38
N ASP A 312 -23.39 1.89 -6.58
CA ASP A 312 -23.91 1.28 -7.81
C ASP A 312 -22.88 0.32 -8.43
N PRO A 313 -22.87 -0.97 -8.01
CA PRO A 313 -21.89 -1.92 -8.52
C PRO A 313 -22.17 -2.23 -10.00
N SER A 314 -21.10 -2.26 -10.81
CA SER A 314 -21.24 -2.53 -12.24
C SER A 314 -22.04 -3.81 -12.51
N SER A 315 -22.79 -3.83 -13.61
CA SER A 315 -23.56 -5.00 -14.04
C SER A 315 -22.71 -6.28 -14.26
N GLU A 316 -21.38 -6.20 -14.29
CA GLU A 316 -20.50 -7.37 -14.40
C GLU A 316 -19.90 -7.81 -13.06
N ALA A 317 -20.07 -7.01 -12.00
CA ALA A 317 -19.50 -7.30 -10.69
C ALA A 317 -20.29 -8.40 -9.98
N VAL A 318 -19.55 -9.36 -9.43
CA VAL A 318 -20.10 -10.52 -8.71
C VAL A 318 -19.68 -10.46 -7.24
N ALA A 319 -20.55 -10.95 -6.37
CA ALA A 319 -20.21 -11.12 -4.96
C ALA A 319 -19.15 -12.23 -4.84
N ASP A 320 -18.03 -11.90 -4.21
CA ASP A 320 -16.93 -12.80 -3.90
C ASP A 320 -16.57 -12.71 -2.41
N GLU A 321 -15.53 -13.44 -1.98
CA GLU A 321 -15.09 -13.46 -0.59
C GLU A 321 -14.57 -12.10 -0.07
N SER A 322 -14.37 -11.13 -0.96
CA SER A 322 -13.96 -9.76 -0.62
C SER A 322 -15.15 -8.78 -0.55
N THR A 323 -16.37 -9.28 -0.75
CA THR A 323 -17.59 -8.48 -0.79
C THR A 323 -18.19 -8.35 0.61
N VAL A 324 -18.48 -7.11 1.03
CA VAL A 324 -19.27 -6.83 2.24
C VAL A 324 -20.48 -5.99 1.86
N LEU A 325 -21.68 -6.53 2.04
CA LEU A 325 -22.92 -5.84 1.75
C LEU A 325 -23.20 -4.81 2.84
N VAL A 326 -23.63 -3.60 2.47
CA VAL A 326 -24.13 -2.60 3.42
C VAL A 326 -25.62 -2.43 3.21
N VAL A 327 -26.39 -2.80 4.21
CA VAL A 327 -27.82 -3.02 4.09
C VAL A 327 -28.57 -2.22 5.15
N ALA A 328 -29.63 -1.54 4.75
CA ALA A 328 -30.55 -0.85 5.64
C ALA A 328 -31.83 -1.68 5.83
N GLY A 329 -32.28 -1.82 7.08
CA GLY A 329 -33.50 -2.56 7.39
C GLY A 329 -33.86 -2.50 8.86
N THR A 330 -35.03 -3.04 9.19
CA THR A 330 -35.46 -3.28 10.58
C THR A 330 -34.71 -4.46 11.18
N GLU A 331 -34.62 -4.55 12.51
CA GLU A 331 -33.98 -5.68 13.22
C GLU A 331 -34.38 -7.05 12.64
N GLY A 332 -35.69 -7.31 12.48
CA GLY A 332 -36.18 -8.57 11.92
C GLY A 332 -35.95 -8.76 10.40
N GLN A 333 -35.57 -7.70 9.67
CA GLN A 333 -35.08 -7.81 8.28
C GLN A 333 -33.60 -8.17 8.26
N LEU A 334 -32.79 -7.52 9.11
CA LEU A 334 -31.36 -7.78 9.25
C LEU A 334 -31.06 -9.20 9.77
N GLU A 335 -31.82 -9.68 10.76
CA GLU A 335 -31.74 -11.07 11.25
C GLU A 335 -31.99 -12.12 10.15
N ARG A 336 -32.75 -11.78 9.09
CA ARG A 336 -33.02 -12.69 7.97
C ARG A 336 -31.90 -12.69 6.93
N ILE A 337 -31.01 -11.70 6.96
CA ILE A 337 -29.86 -11.59 6.07
C ILE A 337 -28.69 -12.40 6.59
N GLU A 338 -28.46 -12.37 7.89
CA GLU A 338 -27.38 -13.09 8.54
C GLU A 338 -27.23 -14.56 8.08
N PRO A 339 -28.27 -15.40 8.02
CA PRO A 339 -28.14 -16.79 7.56
C PRO A 339 -27.95 -16.98 6.05
N ILE A 340 -28.11 -15.93 5.24
CA ILE A 340 -27.86 -15.97 3.79
C ILE A 340 -26.53 -15.30 3.42
N THR A 341 -25.92 -14.53 4.32
CA THR A 341 -24.57 -13.97 4.16
C THR A 341 -23.51 -14.79 4.89
N ARG A 342 -23.90 -15.45 5.99
CA ARG A 342 -23.09 -16.38 6.80
C ARG A 342 -23.80 -17.72 7.00
N SER A 343 -23.04 -18.80 7.08
CA SER A 343 -23.54 -20.09 7.55
C SER A 343 -23.58 -20.14 9.08
N GLY A 344 -24.65 -19.63 9.69
CA GLY A 344 -24.91 -19.80 11.13
C GLY A 344 -25.10 -18.48 11.87
N GLY A 345 -26.32 -18.20 12.30
CA GLY A 345 -26.67 -16.95 12.97
C GLY A 345 -26.20 -16.88 14.42
N ARG A 346 -25.81 -15.68 14.87
CA ARG A 346 -25.54 -15.37 16.27
C ARG A 346 -26.15 -14.02 16.67
N SER A 347 -26.75 -14.04 17.85
CA SER A 347 -27.51 -12.96 18.49
C SER A 347 -26.59 -11.88 19.05
N ALA A 348 -26.99 -10.62 18.87
CA ALA A 348 -26.34 -9.39 19.32
C ALA A 348 -26.26 -9.20 20.84
N THR A 349 -25.36 -9.91 21.53
CA THR A 349 -25.01 -9.58 22.92
C THR A 349 -23.52 -9.62 23.15
N ALA A 350 -22.92 -8.42 23.31
CA ALA A 350 -21.50 -8.21 23.57
C ALA A 350 -20.94 -9.08 24.71
N GLY A 351 -20.27 -10.16 24.34
CA GLY A 351 -19.63 -11.18 25.14
C GLY A 351 -18.11 -11.01 25.20
N PRO A 352 -17.39 -11.90 25.90
CA PRO A 352 -15.97 -11.74 26.16
C PRO A 352 -15.16 -11.66 24.86
N VAL A 353 -14.22 -10.72 24.79
CA VAL A 353 -13.35 -10.50 23.63
C VAL A 353 -11.93 -10.93 23.97
N ILE A 354 -11.34 -11.79 23.13
CA ILE A 354 -9.91 -12.12 23.19
C ILE A 354 -9.17 -11.22 22.20
N ILE A 355 -8.02 -10.68 22.58
CA ILE A 355 -7.17 -9.87 21.71
C ILE A 355 -5.79 -10.50 21.68
N ALA A 356 -5.36 -11.01 20.52
CA ALA A 356 -4.02 -11.56 20.32
C ALA A 356 -3.12 -10.53 19.62
N GLY A 357 -2.02 -10.17 20.27
CA GLY A 357 -1.11 -9.10 19.86
C GLY A 357 -1.42 -7.79 20.58
N HIS A 358 -0.54 -7.40 21.50
CA HIS A 358 -0.58 -6.16 22.28
C HIS A 358 0.38 -5.10 21.72
N GLY A 359 0.50 -5.07 20.39
CA GLY A 359 1.08 -3.96 19.66
C GLY A 359 0.12 -2.76 19.63
N PHE A 360 0.51 -1.71 18.91
CA PHE A 360 -0.25 -0.44 18.88
C PHE A 360 -1.74 -0.60 18.49
N VAL A 361 -2.03 -1.47 17.52
CA VAL A 361 -3.41 -1.78 17.07
C VAL A 361 -4.20 -2.48 18.17
N GLY A 362 -3.64 -3.55 18.76
CA GLY A 362 -4.26 -4.32 19.83
C GLY A 362 -4.49 -3.51 21.11
N THR A 363 -3.50 -2.74 21.56
CA THR A 363 -3.65 -1.84 22.72
C THR A 363 -4.71 -0.76 22.47
N THR A 364 -4.82 -0.26 21.23
CA THR A 364 -5.88 0.69 20.88
C THR A 364 -7.26 0.03 20.98
N ALA A 365 -7.42 -1.16 20.41
CA ALA A 365 -8.67 -1.90 20.45
C ALA A 365 -9.07 -2.23 21.90
N GLU A 366 -8.14 -2.79 22.68
CA GLU A 366 -8.29 -3.09 24.11
C GLU A 366 -8.72 -1.85 24.91
N GLY A 367 -8.06 -0.71 24.68
CA GLY A 367 -8.38 0.55 25.36
C GLY A 367 -9.79 1.07 25.07
N ILE A 368 -10.30 0.85 23.85
CA ILE A 368 -11.67 1.23 23.46
C ILE A 368 -12.68 0.25 24.08
N LEU A 369 -12.41 -1.06 23.98
CA LEU A 369 -13.23 -2.12 24.55
C LEU A 369 -13.38 -1.97 26.07
N ARG A 370 -12.28 -1.74 26.79
CA ARG A 370 -12.32 -1.53 28.25
C ARG A 370 -13.05 -0.25 28.66
N LYS A 371 -12.97 0.82 27.85
CA LYS A 371 -13.75 2.05 28.12
C LYS A 371 -15.26 1.83 27.99
N ALA A 372 -15.67 0.86 27.17
CA ALA A 372 -17.06 0.45 27.03
C ALA A 372 -17.49 -0.64 28.03
N ASP A 373 -16.66 -0.94 29.05
CA ASP A 373 -16.90 -1.98 30.06
C ASP A 373 -17.00 -3.41 29.46
N GLN A 374 -16.41 -3.63 28.28
CA GLN A 374 -16.33 -4.95 27.65
C GLN A 374 -15.29 -5.82 28.34
N GLN A 375 -15.64 -7.08 28.60
CA GLN A 375 -14.68 -8.06 29.13
C GLN A 375 -13.66 -8.40 28.04
N THR A 376 -12.38 -8.16 28.34
CA THR A 376 -11.26 -8.40 27.43
C THR A 376 -10.25 -9.35 28.06
N THR A 377 -9.61 -10.20 27.25
CA THR A 377 -8.44 -11.01 27.63
C THR A 377 -7.37 -10.84 26.56
N VAL A 378 -6.20 -10.35 26.95
CA VAL A 378 -5.11 -10.04 26.01
C VAL A 378 -4.02 -11.11 26.03
N ILE A 379 -3.67 -11.59 24.85
CA ILE A 379 -2.58 -12.53 24.59
C ILE A 379 -1.42 -11.78 23.93
N ASP A 380 -0.21 -11.92 24.46
CA ASP A 380 1.01 -11.49 23.77
C ASP A 380 2.20 -12.41 24.10
N THR A 381 3.16 -12.51 23.19
CA THR A 381 4.41 -13.26 23.42
C THR A 381 5.32 -12.59 24.46
N GLU A 382 5.26 -11.27 24.58
CA GLU A 382 6.04 -10.50 25.54
C GLU A 382 5.22 -10.13 26.79
N PRO A 383 5.74 -10.35 28.01
CA PRO A 383 5.04 -9.95 29.22
C PRO A 383 4.99 -8.42 29.33
N GLY A 384 3.81 -7.86 29.58
CA GLY A 384 3.60 -6.41 29.67
C GLY A 384 2.42 -6.01 30.55
N GLU A 385 2.28 -4.71 30.81
CA GLU A 385 1.08 -4.16 31.46
C GLU A 385 -0.11 -4.26 30.50
N GLY A 386 -1.20 -4.89 30.96
CA GLY A 386 -2.39 -5.14 30.13
C GLY A 386 -2.42 -6.52 29.45
N VAL A 387 -1.32 -7.27 29.46
CA VAL A 387 -1.27 -8.66 28.95
C VAL A 387 -1.78 -9.63 30.03
N ASP A 388 -2.82 -10.39 29.71
CA ASP A 388 -3.45 -11.36 30.62
C ASP A 388 -2.84 -12.76 30.47
N VAL A 389 -2.49 -13.16 29.24
CA VAL A 389 -1.88 -14.45 28.88
C VAL A 389 -0.59 -14.20 28.11
N VAL A 390 0.51 -14.77 28.59
CA VAL A 390 1.81 -14.67 27.90
C VAL A 390 2.06 -15.95 27.12
N GLY A 391 1.95 -15.88 25.80
CA GLY A 391 2.06 -17.04 24.92
C GLY A 391 1.96 -16.68 23.45
N ASP A 392 2.29 -17.66 22.60
CA ASP A 392 2.20 -17.54 21.15
C ASP A 392 0.79 -17.93 20.70
N ALA A 393 0.09 -17.03 20.00
CA ALA A 393 -1.26 -17.25 19.51
C ALA A 393 -1.33 -18.34 18.42
N THR A 394 -0.20 -18.80 17.90
CA THR A 394 -0.13 -19.96 17.02
C THR A 394 -0.19 -21.31 17.76
N GLU A 395 -0.19 -21.29 19.11
CA GLU A 395 -0.30 -22.48 19.95
C GLU A 395 -1.72 -22.63 20.55
N THR A 396 -2.33 -23.82 20.39
CA THR A 396 -3.67 -24.12 20.93
C THR A 396 -3.77 -23.87 22.44
N THR A 397 -2.71 -24.20 23.19
CA THR A 397 -2.68 -24.01 24.65
C THR A 397 -2.84 -22.55 25.07
N THR A 398 -2.42 -21.61 24.23
CA THR A 398 -2.53 -20.18 24.53
C THR A 398 -4.00 -19.72 24.47
N PHE A 399 -4.76 -20.15 23.46
CA PHE A 399 -6.19 -19.85 23.37
C PHE A 399 -7.02 -20.57 24.43
N ASP A 400 -6.65 -21.80 24.80
CA ASP A 400 -7.25 -22.53 25.92
C ASP A 400 -7.07 -21.75 27.25
N GLU A 401 -5.85 -21.26 27.51
CA GLU A 401 -5.56 -20.44 28.70
C GLU A 401 -6.29 -19.10 28.68
N ALA A 402 -6.50 -18.50 27.51
CA ALA A 402 -7.27 -17.28 27.31
C ALA A 402 -8.80 -17.50 27.41
N GLY A 403 -9.27 -18.75 27.41
CA GLY A 403 -10.69 -19.08 27.57
C GLY A 403 -11.52 -18.89 26.31
N ILE A 404 -10.99 -19.30 25.15
CA ILE A 404 -11.66 -19.17 23.84
C ILE A 404 -13.05 -19.82 23.79
N ASP A 405 -13.27 -20.93 24.51
CA ASP A 405 -14.58 -21.62 24.63
C ASP A 405 -15.74 -20.72 25.09
N GLY A 406 -15.44 -19.57 25.70
CA GLY A 406 -16.43 -18.61 26.20
C GLY A 406 -16.34 -17.23 25.54
N ALA A 407 -15.46 -17.06 24.55
CA ALA A 407 -15.29 -15.81 23.84
C ALA A 407 -16.36 -15.67 22.74
N GLU A 408 -16.87 -14.45 22.56
CA GLU A 408 -17.73 -14.15 21.41
C GLU A 408 -16.87 -13.73 20.21
N THR A 409 -15.81 -12.96 20.46
CA THR A 409 -14.93 -12.42 19.42
C THR A 409 -13.46 -12.62 19.78
N VAL A 410 -12.66 -12.98 18.78
CA VAL A 410 -11.20 -12.99 18.79
C VAL A 410 -10.72 -11.91 17.82
N ILE A 411 -10.00 -10.92 18.33
CA ILE A 411 -9.28 -9.93 17.54
C ILE A 411 -7.83 -10.41 17.38
N LEU A 412 -7.38 -10.61 16.15
CA LEU A 412 -5.98 -10.91 15.82
C LEU A 412 -5.29 -9.65 15.29
N ALA A 413 -4.41 -9.07 16.10
CA ALA A 413 -3.62 -7.87 15.79
C ALA A 413 -2.12 -8.18 15.90
N LEU A 414 -1.72 -9.24 15.20
CA LEU A 414 -0.34 -9.74 15.20
C LEU A 414 0.56 -8.92 14.25
N PRO A 415 1.87 -8.86 14.53
CA PRO A 415 2.81 -8.09 13.70
C PRO A 415 3.13 -8.74 12.35
N ASP A 416 2.80 -10.02 12.18
CA ASP A 416 3.09 -10.82 10.99
C ASP A 416 1.81 -11.54 10.52
N ASP A 417 1.56 -11.52 9.21
CA ASP A 417 0.33 -12.06 8.63
C ASP A 417 0.36 -13.59 8.48
N ASP A 418 1.54 -14.23 8.42
CA ASP A 418 1.66 -15.69 8.45
C ASP A 418 1.26 -16.20 9.85
N ASP A 419 1.74 -15.53 10.91
CA ASP A 419 1.34 -15.83 12.29
C ASP A 419 -0.16 -15.55 12.51
N ALA A 420 -0.69 -14.46 11.94
CA ALA A 420 -2.12 -14.17 11.99
C ALA A 420 -2.95 -15.26 11.28
N THR A 421 -2.48 -15.77 10.14
CA THR A 421 -3.13 -16.86 9.41
C THR A 421 -3.13 -18.15 10.22
N LEU A 422 -2.00 -18.51 10.84
CA LEU A 422 -1.92 -19.70 11.68
C LEU A 422 -2.77 -19.56 12.96
N ALA A 423 -2.72 -18.40 13.62
CA ALA A 423 -3.57 -18.11 14.78
C ALA A 423 -5.07 -18.16 14.44
N THR A 424 -5.46 -17.71 13.23
CA THR A 424 -6.85 -17.82 12.73
C THR A 424 -7.27 -19.29 12.67
N LEU A 425 -6.44 -20.16 12.08
CA LEU A 425 -6.73 -21.60 12.01
C LEU A 425 -6.85 -22.23 13.40
N VAL A 426 -5.95 -21.87 14.31
CA VAL A 426 -5.95 -22.42 15.69
C VAL A 426 -7.17 -21.94 16.47
N ALA A 427 -7.53 -20.66 16.37
CA ALA A 427 -8.72 -20.11 17.00
C ALA A 427 -9.99 -20.80 16.48
N ARG A 428 -10.11 -20.98 15.15
CA ARG A 428 -11.24 -21.67 14.52
C ARG A 428 -11.29 -23.16 14.87
N GLU A 429 -10.14 -23.83 15.01
CA GLU A 429 -10.10 -25.23 15.47
C GLU A 429 -10.56 -25.37 16.93
N ALA A 430 -10.19 -24.41 17.78
CA ALA A 430 -10.57 -24.41 19.18
C ALA A 430 -12.06 -24.11 19.39
N ASP A 431 -12.59 -23.12 18.68
CA ASP A 431 -14.02 -22.81 18.63
C ASP A 431 -14.42 -22.50 17.19
N ASP A 432 -15.22 -23.39 16.58
CA ASP A 432 -15.67 -23.28 15.17
C ASP A 432 -16.57 -22.07 14.93
N ASP A 433 -17.00 -21.43 16.00
CA ASP A 433 -18.23 -20.67 16.10
C ASP A 433 -17.89 -19.22 16.54
N VAL A 434 -16.75 -18.99 17.20
CA VAL A 434 -16.21 -17.66 17.60
C VAL A 434 -16.03 -16.72 16.41
N GLU A 435 -16.35 -15.43 16.58
CA GLU A 435 -16.09 -14.45 15.51
C GLU A 435 -14.60 -14.08 15.50
N ILE A 436 -13.92 -14.21 14.36
CA ILE A 436 -12.49 -13.90 14.21
C ILE A 436 -12.33 -12.67 13.33
N VAL A 437 -11.84 -11.59 13.93
CA VAL A 437 -11.57 -10.32 13.26
C VAL A 437 -10.06 -10.09 13.21
N VAL A 438 -9.51 -9.86 12.02
CA VAL A 438 -8.06 -9.79 11.81
C VAL A 438 -7.63 -8.43 11.29
N ALA A 439 -6.59 -7.86 11.88
CA ALA A 439 -5.81 -6.79 11.26
C ALA A 439 -4.71 -7.42 10.39
N ALA A 440 -4.77 -7.21 9.07
CA ALA A 440 -3.72 -7.61 8.15
C ALA A 440 -2.72 -6.46 7.96
N ASN A 441 -1.44 -6.80 7.92
CA ASN A 441 -0.34 -5.86 7.68
C ASN A 441 -0.08 -5.67 6.18
N ASP A 442 -0.51 -6.61 5.35
CA ASP A 442 -0.49 -6.58 3.90
C ASP A 442 -1.92 -6.74 3.31
N ALA A 443 -2.17 -6.09 2.18
CA ALA A 443 -3.42 -6.25 1.46
C ALA A 443 -3.52 -7.62 0.74
N GLU A 444 -2.40 -8.21 0.33
CA GLU A 444 -2.36 -9.49 -0.38
C GLU A 444 -2.75 -10.67 0.52
N SER A 445 -2.35 -10.61 1.79
CA SER A 445 -2.64 -11.63 2.82
C SER A 445 -4.13 -11.79 3.14
N ALA A 446 -4.96 -10.80 2.81
CA ALA A 446 -6.38 -10.80 3.18
C ALA A 446 -7.11 -12.05 2.69
N SER A 447 -6.78 -12.52 1.48
CA SER A 447 -7.42 -13.72 0.91
C SER A 447 -7.04 -15.01 1.65
N ASP A 448 -5.81 -15.12 2.14
CA ASP A 448 -5.35 -16.26 2.94
C ASP A 448 -5.99 -16.27 4.33
N LEU A 449 -6.15 -15.09 4.94
CA LEU A 449 -6.81 -14.93 6.22
C LEU A 449 -8.30 -15.32 6.18
N TYR A 450 -9.04 -14.90 5.14
CA TYR A 450 -10.41 -15.37 4.95
C TYR A 450 -10.46 -16.89 4.72
N ARG A 451 -9.56 -17.45 3.89
CA ARG A 451 -9.46 -18.90 3.67
C ARG A 451 -9.11 -19.68 4.94
N ALA A 452 -8.39 -19.06 5.88
CA ALA A 452 -8.07 -19.64 7.18
C ALA A 452 -9.26 -19.64 8.15
N GLY A 453 -10.36 -18.95 7.82
CA GLY A 453 -11.57 -18.89 8.62
C GLY A 453 -11.74 -17.60 9.39
N ALA A 454 -11.09 -16.50 8.99
CA ALA A 454 -11.42 -15.17 9.52
C ALA A 454 -12.81 -14.73 9.02
N ASP A 455 -13.62 -14.14 9.91
CA ASP A 455 -14.94 -13.60 9.55
C ASP A 455 -14.85 -12.20 8.95
N TYR A 456 -13.80 -11.46 9.31
CA TYR A 456 -13.58 -10.10 8.84
C TYR A 456 -12.09 -9.74 8.88
N VAL A 457 -11.57 -9.20 7.78
CA VAL A 457 -10.17 -8.81 7.65
C VAL A 457 -10.07 -7.34 7.28
N LEU A 458 -9.31 -6.57 8.07
CA LEU A 458 -9.00 -5.17 7.81
C LEU A 458 -7.51 -5.02 7.49
N ALA A 459 -7.20 -4.72 6.23
CA ALA A 459 -5.82 -4.49 5.79
C ALA A 459 -5.36 -3.06 6.09
N LEU A 460 -4.29 -2.94 6.88
CA LEU A 460 -3.71 -1.65 7.28
C LEU A 460 -3.27 -0.78 6.09
N PRO A 461 -2.61 -1.31 5.03
CA PRO A 461 -2.30 -0.54 3.82
C PRO A 461 -3.53 0.09 3.16
N LYS A 462 -4.65 -0.65 3.11
CA LYS A 462 -5.91 -0.15 2.53
C LYS A 462 -6.51 0.95 3.37
N VAL A 463 -6.52 0.80 4.70
CA VAL A 463 -6.96 1.86 5.63
C VAL A 463 -6.09 3.11 5.45
N ALA A 464 -4.76 2.95 5.40
CA ALA A 464 -3.83 4.07 5.26
C ALA A 464 -3.97 4.80 3.92
N GLY A 465 -3.90 4.07 2.80
CA GLY A 465 -4.00 4.63 1.45
C GLY A 465 -5.30 5.40 1.26
N ARG A 466 -6.41 4.85 1.75
CA ARG A 466 -7.71 5.53 1.68
C ARG A 466 -7.76 6.81 2.52
N MET A 467 -7.30 6.75 3.77
CA MET A 467 -7.25 7.95 4.61
C MET A 467 -6.38 9.05 3.99
N THR A 468 -5.25 8.68 3.40
CA THR A 468 -4.38 9.64 2.70
C THR A 468 -5.05 10.20 1.47
N THR A 469 -5.72 9.37 0.68
CA THR A 469 -6.48 9.80 -0.52
C THR A 469 -7.58 10.80 -0.15
N LEU A 470 -8.38 10.53 0.90
CA LEU A 470 -9.37 11.49 1.41
C LEU A 470 -8.73 12.81 1.84
N GLY A 471 -7.59 12.72 2.53
CA GLY A 471 -6.80 13.90 2.92
C GLY A 471 -6.23 14.69 1.74
N LEU A 472 -5.93 14.05 0.60
CA LEU A 472 -5.42 14.71 -0.61
C LEU A 472 -6.50 15.53 -1.32
N TYR A 473 -7.76 15.12 -1.25
CA TYR A 473 -8.86 15.76 -1.98
C TYR A 473 -9.74 16.67 -1.09
N ASP A 474 -9.28 17.01 0.12
CA ASP A 474 -9.99 17.86 1.09
C ASP A 474 -11.41 17.34 1.39
N GLU A 475 -11.57 16.01 1.36
CA GLU A 475 -12.75 15.33 1.86
C GLU A 475 -12.49 15.06 3.34
N ASP A 476 -13.25 15.73 4.23
CA ASP A 476 -13.14 15.60 5.69
C ASP A 476 -12.79 14.15 6.06
N VAL A 477 -11.64 13.95 6.73
CA VAL A 477 -11.07 12.63 7.08
C VAL A 477 -11.93 11.96 8.17
N MET A 478 -13.13 11.56 7.78
CA MET A 478 -14.16 10.95 8.61
C MET A 478 -14.04 9.43 8.56
N THR A 479 -14.54 8.77 9.60
CA THR A 479 -14.30 7.35 9.86
C THR A 479 -14.78 6.42 8.73
N LEU A 480 -14.23 5.20 8.70
CA LEU A 480 -14.74 4.06 7.90
C LEU A 480 -16.23 3.74 8.14
N ARG A 481 -16.85 4.29 9.19
CA ARG A 481 -18.27 4.09 9.57
C ARG A 481 -19.16 5.34 9.43
N GLU A 482 -18.60 6.53 9.18
CA GLU A 482 -19.39 7.77 9.00
C GLU A 482 -19.74 8.06 7.53
N GLN A 483 -19.55 7.08 6.63
CA GLN A 483 -19.68 7.28 5.18
C GLN A 483 -21.09 7.10 4.63
N ILE A 484 -22.02 6.66 5.46
CA ILE A 484 -23.41 6.52 5.05
C ILE A 484 -24.26 7.34 6.01
N GLN A 485 -24.68 8.50 5.54
CA GLN A 485 -25.61 9.35 6.24
C GLN A 485 -27.03 8.91 5.91
N LEU A 486 -27.84 8.73 6.95
CA LEU A 486 -29.29 8.65 6.81
C LEU A 486 -29.87 10.03 6.98
N THR A 487 -30.52 10.57 5.95
CA THR A 487 -31.25 11.83 6.06
C THR A 487 -32.70 11.68 5.62
N ARG A 488 -33.59 12.26 6.41
CA ARG A 488 -34.98 12.53 6.04
C ARG A 488 -35.06 13.73 5.10
N THR A 489 -35.77 13.56 4.00
CA THR A 489 -36.13 14.66 3.08
C THR A 489 -37.47 14.34 2.40
N ARG A 490 -37.85 15.19 1.44
CA ARG A 490 -38.93 14.92 0.49
C ARG A 490 -38.36 14.78 -0.91
N ALA A 491 -39.06 14.07 -1.79
CA ALA A 491 -38.61 13.87 -3.17
C ALA A 491 -39.75 14.09 -4.18
N PRO A 492 -40.34 15.29 -4.25
CA PRO A 492 -41.48 15.57 -5.13
C PRO A 492 -41.18 15.36 -6.61
N GLU A 493 -39.91 15.54 -7.02
CA GLU A 493 -39.48 15.34 -8.41
C GLU A 493 -39.49 13.87 -8.84
N LEU A 494 -39.38 12.94 -7.89
CA LEU A 494 -39.47 11.50 -8.12
C LEU A 494 -40.91 10.97 -8.03
N ALA A 495 -41.91 11.84 -7.88
CA ALA A 495 -43.31 11.42 -7.76
C ALA A 495 -43.78 10.61 -8.99
N GLY A 496 -44.37 9.43 -8.74
CA GLY A 496 -44.79 8.47 -9.75
C GLY A 496 -43.70 7.50 -10.21
N GLN A 497 -42.46 7.66 -9.74
CA GLN A 497 -41.37 6.73 -9.96
C GLN A 497 -41.28 5.69 -8.83
N HIS A 498 -40.64 4.55 -9.11
CA HIS A 498 -40.33 3.55 -8.09
C HIS A 498 -39.18 4.06 -7.19
N PRO A 499 -39.13 3.72 -5.88
CA PRO A 499 -38.08 4.18 -4.97
C PRO A 499 -36.68 3.64 -5.30
N ASP A 500 -36.60 2.42 -5.84
CA ASP A 500 -35.38 1.83 -6.41
C ASP A 500 -35.12 2.27 -7.86
N THR A 501 -35.50 3.49 -8.28
CA THR A 501 -35.14 3.93 -9.62
C THR A 501 -33.64 4.15 -9.76
N ASP A 502 -33.09 3.63 -10.86
CA ASP A 502 -31.72 3.92 -11.31
C ASP A 502 -31.45 5.44 -11.31
N GLU A 503 -32.46 6.27 -11.61
CA GLU A 503 -32.28 7.72 -11.73
C GLU A 503 -31.75 8.40 -10.46
N ALA A 504 -32.22 8.03 -9.26
CA ALA A 504 -31.73 8.64 -8.01
C ALA A 504 -30.33 8.12 -7.66
N ARG A 505 -30.13 6.81 -7.83
CA ARG A 505 -28.86 6.13 -7.51
C ARG A 505 -27.74 6.54 -8.46
N GLU A 506 -27.98 6.50 -9.77
CA GLU A 506 -27.03 6.87 -10.83
C GLU A 506 -26.63 8.35 -10.78
N ARG A 507 -27.54 9.24 -10.37
CA ARG A 507 -27.28 10.70 -10.39
C ARG A 507 -26.69 11.21 -9.09
N THR A 508 -26.98 10.56 -7.97
CA THR A 508 -26.65 11.11 -6.64
C THR A 508 -25.95 10.12 -5.72
N ASP A 509 -25.58 8.92 -6.15
CA ASP A 509 -24.91 7.92 -5.30
C ASP A 509 -25.63 7.70 -3.96
N SER A 510 -26.97 7.70 -4.00
CA SER A 510 -27.84 7.63 -2.82
C SER A 510 -29.04 6.75 -3.10
N THR A 511 -29.51 6.07 -2.06
CA THR A 511 -30.61 5.10 -2.15
C THR A 511 -31.72 5.48 -1.17
N ILE A 512 -32.97 5.40 -1.61
CA ILE A 512 -34.14 5.56 -0.73
C ILE A 512 -34.35 4.25 0.02
N VAL A 513 -34.18 4.26 1.34
CA VAL A 513 -34.26 3.05 2.18
C VAL A 513 -35.60 2.88 2.90
N ALA A 514 -36.35 3.98 3.09
CA ALA A 514 -37.68 3.94 3.67
C ALA A 514 -38.52 5.13 3.23
N ILE A 515 -39.84 4.97 3.28
CA ILE A 515 -40.81 6.02 2.98
C ILE A 515 -41.82 6.08 4.10
N LYS A 516 -42.13 7.29 4.59
CA LYS A 516 -43.25 7.53 5.49
C LYS A 516 -44.39 8.19 4.71
N ARG A 517 -45.47 7.43 4.50
CA ARG A 517 -46.70 7.86 3.83
C ARG A 517 -47.86 7.81 4.81
N ASN A 518 -48.53 8.95 5.02
CA ASN A 518 -49.68 9.05 5.93
C ASN A 518 -49.41 8.53 7.37
N GLY A 519 -48.16 8.56 7.83
CA GLY A 519 -47.75 8.06 9.15
C GLY A 519 -47.39 6.57 9.20
N GLU A 520 -47.55 5.84 8.10
CA GLU A 520 -47.07 4.45 7.95
C GLU A 520 -45.70 4.44 7.27
N ILE A 521 -44.80 3.57 7.73
CA ILE A 521 -43.45 3.42 7.18
C ILE A 521 -43.42 2.19 6.28
N VAL A 522 -42.89 2.38 5.08
CA VAL A 522 -42.73 1.35 4.05
C VAL A 522 -41.24 1.21 3.76
N THR A 523 -40.70 0.01 3.93
CA THR A 523 -39.29 -0.34 3.68
C THR A 523 -39.13 -1.41 2.61
N ALA A 524 -40.23 -2.05 2.21
CA ALA A 524 -40.28 -3.00 1.11
C ALA A 524 -41.21 -2.46 0.03
N PHE A 525 -40.65 -2.24 -1.16
CA PHE A 525 -41.35 -1.67 -2.30
C PHE A 525 -41.67 -2.79 -3.30
N ASP A 526 -42.95 -3.03 -3.57
CA ASP A 526 -43.36 -3.95 -4.64
C ASP A 526 -43.14 -3.28 -6.02
N ASP A 527 -42.98 -4.06 -7.09
CA ASP A 527 -42.71 -3.55 -8.46
C ASP A 527 -43.67 -2.44 -8.96
N ASP A 528 -44.91 -2.42 -8.46
CA ASP A 528 -45.94 -1.44 -8.82
C ASP A 528 -45.94 -0.19 -7.91
N PHE A 529 -45.00 -0.09 -6.96
CA PHE A 529 -44.93 1.02 -6.00
C PHE A 529 -44.46 2.30 -6.70
N GLY A 530 -45.14 3.41 -6.40
CA GLY A 530 -44.78 4.73 -6.90
C GLY A 530 -44.77 5.76 -5.78
N LEU A 531 -43.75 6.62 -5.78
CA LEU A 531 -43.61 7.75 -4.86
C LEU A 531 -44.76 8.75 -5.03
N GLU A 532 -45.27 9.28 -3.92
CA GLU A 532 -46.22 10.39 -3.89
C GLU A 532 -45.50 11.70 -3.57
N THR A 533 -46.03 12.83 -4.03
CA THR A 533 -45.38 14.15 -3.85
C THR A 533 -45.24 14.56 -2.38
N ASP A 534 -46.12 14.06 -1.50
CA ASP A 534 -46.12 14.36 -0.08
C ASP A 534 -45.37 13.30 0.76
N ASP A 535 -44.75 12.32 0.12
CA ASP A 535 -43.97 11.30 0.82
C ASP A 535 -42.73 11.89 1.48
N GLU A 536 -42.47 11.44 2.70
CA GLU A 536 -41.19 11.68 3.36
C GLU A 536 -40.30 10.48 3.11
N VAL A 537 -39.15 10.73 2.50
CA VAL A 537 -38.19 9.69 2.14
C VAL A 537 -37.02 9.72 3.11
N LEU A 538 -36.57 8.53 3.48
CA LEU A 538 -35.33 8.32 4.20
C LEU A 538 -34.28 7.87 3.18
N VAL A 539 -33.23 8.67 3.04
CA VAL A 539 -32.18 8.48 2.04
C VAL A 539 -30.90 8.07 2.75
N ALA A 540 -30.26 7.01 2.28
CA ALA A 540 -28.96 6.55 2.71
C ALA A 540 -27.96 6.70 1.57
N GLY A 541 -26.81 7.32 1.85
CA GLY A 541 -25.75 7.51 0.86
C GLY A 541 -24.56 8.23 1.50
N THR A 542 -23.53 8.50 0.69
CA THR A 542 -22.41 9.34 1.14
C THR A 542 -22.88 10.76 1.46
N ASP A 543 -22.15 11.52 2.28
CA ASP A 543 -22.52 12.92 2.59
C ASP A 543 -22.73 13.75 1.32
N ARG A 544 -21.84 13.56 0.34
CA ARG A 544 -21.94 14.17 -0.99
C ARG A 544 -23.19 13.68 -1.72
N GLY A 545 -23.45 12.38 -1.68
CA GLY A 545 -24.60 11.80 -2.35
C GLY A 545 -25.91 12.34 -1.79
N VAL A 546 -26.06 12.33 -0.47
CA VAL A 546 -27.25 12.83 0.23
C VAL A 546 -27.44 14.33 -0.02
N SER A 547 -26.35 15.11 -0.06
CA SER A 547 -26.39 16.54 -0.41
C SER A 547 -26.83 16.77 -1.86
N ASN A 548 -26.35 15.96 -2.79
CA ASN A 548 -26.79 15.99 -4.20
C ASN A 548 -28.26 15.59 -4.32
N PHE A 549 -28.70 14.55 -3.61
CA PHE A 549 -30.09 14.12 -3.59
C PHE A 549 -31.02 15.24 -3.11
N LYS A 550 -30.66 15.93 -2.02
CA LYS A 550 -31.43 17.09 -1.53
C LYS A 550 -31.47 18.23 -2.55
N THR A 551 -30.36 18.47 -3.25
CA THR A 551 -30.26 19.56 -4.22
C THR A 551 -31.06 19.27 -5.50
N GLU A 552 -31.00 18.02 -5.98
CA GLU A 552 -31.63 17.62 -7.25
C GLU A 552 -33.08 17.23 -7.10
N PHE A 553 -33.45 16.51 -6.04
CA PHE A 553 -34.78 15.94 -5.87
C PHE A 553 -35.53 16.50 -4.66
N GLY A 554 -34.84 17.20 -3.75
CA GLY A 554 -35.41 17.75 -2.54
C GLY A 554 -36.31 18.97 -2.75
N ASP A 555 -37.11 19.29 -1.74
CA ASP A 555 -37.73 20.60 -1.63
C ASP A 555 -36.60 21.62 -1.35
N GLY A 556 -36.33 22.54 -2.28
CA GLY A 556 -35.18 23.46 -2.24
C GLY A 556 -35.15 24.51 -1.12
N GLU A 557 -35.35 24.11 0.14
CA GLU A 557 -35.15 24.92 1.34
C GLU A 557 -34.27 24.14 2.34
N ASP A 558 -32.98 24.51 2.41
CA ASP A 558 -32.33 24.93 3.66
C ASP A 558 -31.07 25.77 3.35
#